data_AF-A0A023D0B0-F1
#
_entry.id   AF-A0A023D0B0-F1
#
_cell.length_a   1.000
_cell.length_b   1.000
_cell.length_c   1.000
_cell.angle_alpha   90.00
_cell.angle_beta   90.00
_cell.angle_gamma   90.00
#
_symmetry.space_group_name_H-M   'P 1'
#
loop_
_entity.id
_entity.type
_entity.pdbx_description
1 polymer ?
#
loop_
_entity_poly.entity_id
_entity_poly.type
_entity_poly.pdbx_seq_one_letter_code
_entity_poly.pdbx_strand_id
1 'polypeptide(L)'
;MEATKTVPKKSSLKTKIQKLGTSLSGMIMPNIAAVIAWGLVTAIFMAQGWFPNAQIAKMISPMLNYLIPLLIAYVGGRMVYEERGAVVGAVAAMGVIVGSSVPMFIGAMIMGPLGGWCIKKFDQLFQDKIKSGFEMIYNNFSSGILGMVLAIFGVFVVNPLVTAGSNFMSRGVDWIISIHMLPLANIFIEPAKILFLNNAIGNGILVPLGIQQASTAGKSVLFLLESNPGPGIGILIAFMIFGKGTAKASAPGAAIIQFFGGIHEIYFPYVLMKPALILAAIAGGVSGTFTFSLLNTGIKAAASPGSIIAILLMTPKGNYLQILTGVAVAAIVSFVVAAVILKADKSDGTDLAEKQAQMDQMKAESKGGVPSAEDAERSVQDYADVKKVIFACDAGMGSSAMGASLLRDKVKKAGIKDIPVTNIAISRLKDEQGLLVVTQDELADRALQKTPNAMHISVGNFLSSPKYDEVVINLKTVKQIAPADTQAKAAAKEAEKASDNVGSIDYTAVKEVDFIHHDQKIGSATMATSLFKDRLKKEGKKTPVKNLGIDELEDSKAHLVIVTPEAEKNLKLRYTEVQIVSVEDLLNSKDYDYIVEHLS
;
A
#
# COMPACT_ATOMS: atom_id res chain seq x y z
N MET A 1 24.28 33.86 -23.73
CA MET A 1 23.04 34.09 -22.95
C MET A 1 22.06 33.00 -23.34
N GLU A 2 22.12 31.84 -22.69
CA GLU A 2 21.09 30.81 -22.85
C GLU A 2 19.98 31.09 -21.84
N ALA A 3 18.77 31.28 -22.35
CA ALA A 3 17.59 31.53 -21.56
C ALA A 3 17.13 30.24 -20.87
N THR A 4 17.29 30.20 -19.55
CA THR A 4 16.75 29.16 -18.67
C THR A 4 15.22 29.16 -18.80
N LYS A 5 14.67 28.18 -19.52
CA LYS A 5 13.21 27.92 -19.54
C LYS A 5 12.78 27.42 -18.16
N THR A 6 12.18 28.30 -17.38
CA THR A 6 11.48 27.95 -16.14
C THR A 6 10.18 27.19 -16.47
N VAL A 7 10.15 25.90 -16.14
CA VAL A 7 8.93 25.08 -16.20
C VAL A 7 7.96 25.54 -15.11
N PRO A 8 6.67 25.77 -15.40
CA PRO A 8 5.74 26.37 -14.45
C PRO A 8 5.31 25.36 -13.36
N LYS A 9 5.42 25.79 -12.09
CA LYS A 9 4.90 25.14 -10.87
C LYS A 9 3.38 24.93 -10.96
N LYS A 10 2.91 23.78 -11.45
CA LYS A 10 1.50 23.33 -11.34
C LYS A 10 1.21 22.45 -10.11
N SER A 11 2.16 22.23 -9.19
CA SER A 11 2.02 21.26 -8.09
C SER A 11 1.40 21.78 -6.78
N SER A 12 1.28 23.09 -6.54
CA SER A 12 1.00 23.60 -5.18
C SER A 12 -0.40 23.29 -4.64
N LEU A 13 -1.44 23.30 -5.49
CA LEU A 13 -2.83 23.06 -5.07
C LEU A 13 -3.13 21.57 -4.91
N LYS A 14 -2.72 20.72 -5.87
CA LYS A 14 -2.85 19.26 -5.80
C LYS A 14 -2.17 18.71 -4.55
N THR A 15 -0.93 19.13 -4.27
CA THR A 15 -0.18 18.70 -3.09
C THR A 15 -0.83 19.16 -1.78
N LYS A 16 -1.44 20.35 -1.73
CA LYS A 16 -2.18 20.80 -0.54
C LYS A 16 -3.44 19.98 -0.29
N ILE A 17 -4.23 19.71 -1.33
CA ILE A 17 -5.45 18.88 -1.23
C ILE A 17 -5.08 17.45 -0.82
N GLN A 18 -4.03 16.88 -1.41
CA GLN A 18 -3.51 15.58 -1.02
C GLN A 18 -3.07 15.56 0.44
N LYS A 19 -2.22 16.50 0.89
CA LYS A 19 -1.78 16.58 2.30
C LYS A 19 -2.94 16.69 3.28
N LEU A 20 -3.96 17.48 2.93
CA LEU A 20 -5.15 17.66 3.77
C LEU A 20 -5.96 16.34 3.84
N GLY A 21 -6.17 15.68 2.70
CA GLY A 21 -6.82 14.38 2.61
C GLY A 21 -6.07 13.27 3.35
N THR A 22 -4.74 13.19 3.18
CA THR A 22 -3.87 12.24 3.89
C THR A 22 -3.91 12.48 5.39
N SER A 23 -3.88 13.74 5.84
CA SER A 23 -3.98 14.08 7.26
C SER A 23 -5.34 13.67 7.86
N LEU A 24 -6.45 13.95 7.17
CA LEU A 24 -7.79 13.56 7.64
C LEU A 24 -7.95 12.04 7.67
N SER A 25 -7.53 11.35 6.62
CA SER A 25 -7.55 9.89 6.57
C SER A 25 -6.66 9.27 7.65
N GLY A 26 -5.51 9.87 7.96
CA GLY A 26 -4.60 9.40 8.99
C GLY A 26 -5.20 9.40 10.40
N MET A 27 -6.20 10.25 10.65
CA MET A 27 -6.92 10.28 11.94
C MET A 27 -8.00 9.19 12.06
N ILE A 28 -8.53 8.73 10.93
CA ILE A 28 -9.67 7.78 10.90
C ILE A 28 -9.19 6.35 10.68
N MET A 29 -8.21 6.16 9.79
CA MET A 29 -7.78 4.82 9.34
C MET A 29 -7.34 3.91 10.49
N PRO A 30 -6.51 4.37 11.46
CA PRO A 30 -6.15 3.55 12.64
C PRO A 30 -7.36 3.16 13.51
N ASN A 31 -8.48 3.87 13.37
CA ASN A 31 -9.69 3.72 14.18
C ASN A 31 -10.84 3.03 13.41
N ILE A 32 -10.62 2.57 12.16
CA ILE A 32 -11.64 1.90 11.35
C ILE A 32 -12.22 0.68 12.07
N ALA A 33 -11.40 -0.07 12.81
CA ALA A 33 -11.86 -1.21 13.60
C ALA A 33 -12.96 -0.82 14.62
N ALA A 34 -12.87 0.37 15.23
CA ALA A 34 -13.89 0.87 16.15
C ALA A 34 -15.21 1.22 15.43
N VAL A 35 -15.11 1.78 14.21
CA VAL A 35 -16.27 2.07 13.35
C VAL A 35 -16.96 0.77 12.91
N ILE A 36 -16.18 -0.24 12.52
CA ILE A 36 -16.70 -1.57 12.15
C ILE A 36 -17.36 -2.23 13.36
N ALA A 37 -16.72 -2.21 14.53
CA ALA A 37 -17.29 -2.78 15.75
C ALA A 37 -18.63 -2.11 16.11
N TRP A 38 -18.69 -0.78 16.05
CA TRP A 38 -19.94 -0.05 16.23
C TRP A 38 -21.01 -0.44 15.18
N GLY A 39 -20.61 -0.55 13.92
CA GLY A 39 -21.48 -0.97 12.82
C GLY A 39 -22.05 -2.37 13.00
N LEU A 40 -21.23 -3.32 13.45
CA LEU A 40 -21.65 -4.69 13.77
C LEU A 40 -22.61 -4.74 14.95
N VAL A 41 -22.31 -4.03 16.04
CA VAL A 41 -23.19 -3.97 17.20
C VAL A 41 -24.55 -3.37 16.81
N THR A 42 -24.54 -2.32 15.98
CA THR A 42 -25.73 -1.70 15.42
C THR A 42 -26.49 -2.63 14.47
N ALA A 43 -25.78 -3.36 13.62
CA ALA A 43 -26.38 -4.28 12.66
C ALA A 43 -27.05 -5.46 13.36
N ILE A 44 -26.43 -6.01 14.39
CA ILE A 44 -26.86 -7.23 15.07
C ILE A 44 -27.88 -6.91 16.17
N PHE A 45 -27.58 -6.00 17.10
CA PHE A 45 -28.31 -5.90 18.37
C PHE A 45 -29.32 -4.75 18.48
N MET A 46 -29.36 -3.83 17.51
CA MET A 46 -30.39 -2.79 17.47
C MET A 46 -31.80 -3.40 17.34
N ALA A 47 -32.86 -2.64 17.64
CA ALA A 47 -34.25 -3.09 17.54
C ALA A 47 -34.60 -3.67 16.14
N GLN A 48 -34.07 -3.07 15.08
CA GLN A 48 -34.18 -3.55 13.69
C GLN A 48 -32.97 -4.40 13.25
N GLY A 49 -32.26 -4.96 14.23
CA GLY A 49 -31.05 -5.75 14.04
C GLY A 49 -31.32 -7.21 13.70
N TRP A 50 -30.24 -7.96 13.48
CA TRP A 50 -30.30 -9.40 13.25
C TRP A 50 -30.79 -10.18 14.46
N PHE A 51 -30.25 -9.86 15.62
CA PHE A 51 -30.57 -10.43 16.92
C PHE A 51 -30.75 -9.30 17.95
N PRO A 52 -31.92 -8.63 17.96
CA PRO A 52 -32.15 -7.47 18.81
C PRO A 52 -31.94 -7.75 20.30
N ASN A 53 -31.18 -6.90 20.99
CA ASN A 53 -30.96 -6.98 22.43
C ASN A 53 -30.84 -5.57 23.03
N ALA A 54 -31.83 -5.18 23.83
CA ALA A 54 -31.92 -3.82 24.39
C ALA A 54 -30.73 -3.46 25.29
N GLN A 55 -30.13 -4.43 25.99
CA GLN A 55 -29.02 -4.16 26.89
C GLN A 55 -27.72 -3.94 26.11
N ILE A 56 -27.42 -4.77 25.11
CA ILE A 56 -26.24 -4.63 24.25
C ILE A 56 -26.38 -3.37 23.38
N ALA A 57 -27.59 -3.07 22.89
CA ALA A 57 -27.86 -1.89 22.07
C ALA A 57 -27.56 -0.56 22.78
N LYS A 58 -27.58 -0.52 24.13
CA LYS A 58 -27.20 0.68 24.90
C LYS A 58 -25.75 1.12 24.65
N MET A 59 -24.87 0.24 24.16
CA MET A 59 -23.49 0.58 23.80
C MET A 59 -23.38 1.37 22.49
N ILE A 60 -24.38 1.28 21.60
CA ILE A 60 -24.34 1.88 20.26
C ILE A 60 -24.13 3.39 20.35
N SER A 61 -24.93 4.08 21.18
CA SER A 61 -24.86 5.54 21.31
C SER A 61 -23.55 6.01 21.96
N PRO A 62 -23.07 5.41 23.08
CA PRO A 62 -21.77 5.77 23.63
C PRO A 62 -20.58 5.51 22.71
N MET A 63 -20.60 4.40 21.96
CA MET A 63 -19.56 4.11 20.97
C MET A 63 -19.52 5.17 19.87
N LEU A 64 -20.70 5.58 19.40
CA LEU A 64 -20.85 6.58 18.35
C LEU A 64 -20.43 7.99 18.78
N ASN A 65 -20.93 8.41 19.94
CA ASN A 65 -20.84 9.80 20.38
C ASN A 65 -19.55 10.10 21.14
N TYR A 66 -18.97 9.10 21.84
CA TYR A 66 -17.76 9.30 22.64
C TYR A 66 -16.58 8.51 22.09
N LEU A 67 -16.68 7.18 21.98
CA LEU A 67 -15.53 6.33 21.68
C LEU A 67 -14.87 6.72 20.35
N ILE A 68 -15.63 6.74 19.24
CA ILE A 68 -15.05 6.99 17.91
C ILE A 68 -14.49 8.42 17.79
N PRO A 69 -15.22 9.49 18.17
CA PRO A 69 -14.67 10.85 18.14
C PRO A 69 -13.43 11.02 19.02
N LEU A 70 -13.39 10.43 20.23
CA LEU A 70 -12.23 10.52 21.12
C LEU A 70 -11.01 9.81 20.52
N LEU A 71 -11.18 8.65 19.91
CA LEU A 71 -10.11 7.94 19.23
C LEU A 71 -9.54 8.75 18.05
N ILE A 72 -10.41 9.41 17.27
CA ILE A 72 -9.99 10.30 16.18
C ILE A 72 -9.20 11.48 16.72
N ALA A 73 -9.69 12.14 17.78
CA ALA A 73 -8.99 13.27 18.40
C ALA A 73 -7.65 12.85 19.02
N TYR A 74 -7.61 11.68 19.63
CA TYR A 74 -6.40 11.10 20.21
C TYR A 74 -5.34 10.84 19.14
N VAL A 75 -5.71 10.20 18.03
CA VAL A 75 -4.80 9.99 16.89
C VAL A 75 -4.38 11.32 16.26
N GLY A 76 -5.32 12.25 16.05
CA GLY A 76 -5.01 13.58 15.51
C GLY A 76 -4.04 14.38 16.38
N GLY A 77 -4.20 14.33 17.70
CA GLY A 77 -3.26 14.92 18.64
C GLY A 77 -1.89 14.23 18.62
N ARG A 78 -1.88 12.89 18.51
CA ARG A 78 -0.66 12.08 18.41
C ARG A 78 0.16 12.42 17.17
N MET A 79 -0.50 12.65 16.03
CA MET A 79 0.16 13.04 14.78
C MET A 79 0.91 14.38 14.89
N VAL A 80 0.54 15.25 15.83
CA VAL A 80 1.19 16.57 16.02
C VAL A 80 2.28 16.54 17.09
N TYR A 81 2.02 15.84 18.21
CA TYR A 81 2.91 15.84 19.37
C TYR A 81 2.85 14.57 20.23
N GLU A 82 2.90 13.40 19.58
CA GLU A 82 3.00 12.07 20.21
C GLU A 82 1.98 11.87 21.35
N GLU A 83 2.33 11.15 22.41
CA GLU A 83 1.39 10.76 23.48
C GLU A 83 0.81 11.96 24.22
N ARG A 84 1.60 13.02 24.45
CA ARG A 84 1.10 14.22 25.14
C ARG A 84 0.07 14.94 24.29
N GLY A 85 0.35 15.10 23.00
CA GLY A 85 -0.63 15.65 22.06
C GLY A 85 -1.88 14.80 21.96
N ALA A 86 -1.74 13.47 22.01
CA ALA A 86 -2.86 12.53 21.97
C ALA A 86 -3.82 12.74 23.15
N VAL A 87 -3.29 12.78 24.38
CA VAL A 87 -4.09 12.96 25.59
C VAL A 87 -4.74 14.35 25.62
N VAL A 88 -3.98 15.41 25.35
CA VAL A 88 -4.53 16.78 25.33
C VAL A 88 -5.59 16.93 24.25
N GLY A 89 -5.37 16.38 23.06
CA GLY A 89 -6.33 16.37 21.96
C GLY A 89 -7.63 15.65 22.32
N ALA A 90 -7.55 14.50 22.97
CA ALA A 90 -8.72 13.75 23.43
C ALA A 90 -9.52 14.51 24.51
N VAL A 91 -8.83 15.11 25.49
CA VAL A 91 -9.47 15.95 26.52
C VAL A 91 -10.16 17.16 25.88
N ALA A 92 -9.47 17.84 24.97
CA ALA A 92 -10.00 18.99 24.25
C ALA A 92 -11.25 18.62 23.42
N ALA A 93 -11.25 17.43 22.80
CA ALA A 93 -12.38 16.93 22.03
C ALA A 93 -13.63 16.66 22.88
N MET A 94 -13.48 16.35 24.18
CA MET A 94 -14.63 16.21 25.08
C MET A 94 -15.48 17.49 25.11
N GLY A 95 -14.83 18.65 25.01
CA GLY A 95 -15.50 19.94 24.95
C GLY A 95 -16.42 20.11 23.74
N VAL A 96 -16.07 19.53 22.58
CA VAL A 96 -16.95 19.58 21.41
C VAL A 96 -17.99 18.48 21.41
N ILE A 97 -17.71 17.33 22.03
CA ILE A 97 -18.63 16.19 22.10
C ILE A 97 -19.80 16.47 23.05
N VAL A 98 -19.51 16.97 24.25
CA VAL A 98 -20.51 17.17 25.30
C VAL A 98 -21.48 18.27 24.89
N GLY A 99 -22.78 17.96 24.94
CA GLY A 99 -23.86 18.88 24.59
C GLY A 99 -24.20 18.93 23.09
N SER A 100 -23.52 18.15 22.24
CA SER A 100 -23.88 18.01 20.83
C SER A 100 -24.99 16.97 20.62
N SER A 101 -25.93 17.25 19.72
CA SER A 101 -26.93 16.30 19.22
C SER A 101 -26.46 15.48 18.02
N VAL A 102 -25.28 15.79 17.48
CA VAL A 102 -24.69 15.13 16.30
C VAL A 102 -23.32 14.53 16.66
N PRO A 103 -22.95 13.35 16.16
CA PRO A 103 -21.60 12.79 16.37
C PRO A 103 -20.49 13.75 15.90
N MET A 104 -19.57 14.11 16.81
CA MET A 104 -18.60 15.19 16.63
C MET A 104 -17.29 14.75 15.95
N PHE A 105 -17.36 14.07 14.81
CA PHE A 105 -16.16 13.62 14.08
C PHE A 105 -15.32 14.78 13.57
N ILE A 106 -15.95 15.77 12.92
CA ILE A 106 -15.26 16.95 12.39
C ILE A 106 -14.71 17.79 13.54
N GLY A 107 -15.48 17.94 14.63
CA GLY A 107 -15.02 18.61 15.84
C GLY A 107 -13.78 17.92 16.43
N ALA A 108 -13.78 16.60 16.52
CA ALA A 108 -12.63 15.81 16.97
C ALA A 108 -11.40 15.95 16.06
N MET A 109 -11.60 15.95 14.73
CA MET A 109 -10.52 16.17 13.75
C MET A 109 -9.90 17.56 13.83
N ILE A 110 -10.65 18.56 14.32
CA ILE A 110 -10.14 19.92 14.56
C ILE A 110 -9.45 19.97 15.93
N MET A 111 -10.14 19.54 17.00
CA MET A 111 -9.67 19.67 18.37
C MET A 111 -8.47 18.78 18.69
N GLY A 112 -8.36 17.59 18.08
CA GLY A 112 -7.24 16.68 18.29
C GLY A 112 -5.89 17.31 17.92
N PRO A 113 -5.66 17.65 16.63
CA PRO A 113 -4.45 18.32 16.19
C PRO A 113 -4.24 19.69 16.84
N LEU A 114 -5.31 20.46 17.09
CA LEU A 114 -5.21 21.73 17.81
C LEU A 114 -4.66 21.53 19.23
N GLY A 115 -5.16 20.53 19.95
CA GLY A 115 -4.65 20.16 21.27
C GLY A 115 -3.19 19.76 21.24
N GLY A 116 -2.81 18.90 20.29
CA GLY A 116 -1.41 18.54 20.05
C GLY A 116 -0.52 19.73 19.72
N TRP A 117 -1.00 20.67 18.91
CA TRP A 117 -0.26 21.86 18.53
C TRP A 117 -0.07 22.83 19.70
N CYS A 118 -1.14 23.08 20.47
CA CYS A 118 -1.10 23.95 21.65
C CYS A 118 -0.11 23.42 22.69
N ILE A 119 -0.14 22.13 23.03
CA ILE A 119 0.78 21.57 24.03
C ILE A 119 2.21 21.56 23.52
N LYS A 120 2.43 21.25 22.23
CA LYS A 120 3.75 21.34 21.60
C LYS A 120 4.34 22.74 21.71
N LYS A 121 3.54 23.77 21.45
CA LYS A 121 3.97 25.16 21.58
C LYS A 121 4.20 25.57 23.02
N PHE A 122 3.36 25.10 23.94
CA PHE A 122 3.56 25.34 25.36
C PHE A 122 4.89 24.74 25.83
N ASP A 123 5.18 23.50 25.47
CA ASP A 123 6.43 22.83 25.83
C ASP A 123 7.66 23.48 25.22
N GLN A 124 7.61 23.91 23.96
CA GLN A 124 8.70 24.68 23.33
C GLN A 124 9.06 25.97 24.09
N LEU A 125 8.12 26.55 24.85
CA LEU A 125 8.34 27.79 25.59
C LEU A 125 8.82 27.58 27.03
N PHE A 126 8.43 26.46 27.65
CA PHE A 126 8.59 26.26 29.09
C PHE A 126 9.45 25.05 29.47
N GLN A 127 9.56 24.02 28.61
CA GLN A 127 10.20 22.75 28.97
C GLN A 127 11.69 22.92 29.33
N ASP A 128 12.42 23.76 28.60
CA ASP A 128 13.83 24.05 28.88
C ASP A 128 14.06 24.80 30.20
N LYS A 129 13.01 25.34 30.81
CA LYS A 129 13.06 26.07 32.08
C LYS A 129 12.74 25.18 33.29
N ILE A 130 12.35 23.92 33.07
CA ILE A 130 11.96 23.00 34.12
C ILE A 130 13.20 22.28 34.65
N LYS A 131 13.40 22.33 35.97
CA LYS A 131 14.49 21.62 36.63
C LYS A 131 14.26 20.11 36.54
N SER A 132 15.37 19.37 36.40
CA SER A 132 15.34 17.91 36.43
C SER A 132 14.66 17.41 37.71
N GLY A 133 13.81 16.38 37.57
CA GLY A 133 12.97 15.84 38.64
C GLY A 133 11.55 16.43 38.73
N PHE A 134 11.31 17.62 38.18
CA PHE A 134 9.96 18.23 38.11
C PHE A 134 9.23 17.98 36.77
N GLU A 135 9.91 17.36 35.81
CA GLU A 135 9.41 17.14 34.45
C GLU A 135 8.07 16.39 34.43
N MET A 136 7.89 15.35 35.24
CA MET A 136 6.63 14.60 35.28
C MET A 136 5.46 15.44 35.80
N ILE A 137 5.71 16.26 36.82
CA ILE A 137 4.71 17.17 37.39
C ILE A 137 4.33 18.20 36.33
N TYR A 138 5.32 18.85 35.71
CA TYR A 138 5.10 19.79 34.63
C TYR A 138 4.33 19.14 33.48
N ASN A 139 4.74 17.96 33.01
CA ASN A 139 4.15 17.29 31.87
C ASN A 139 2.67 16.96 32.09
N ASN A 140 2.31 16.48 33.29
CA ASN A 140 0.93 16.12 33.62
C ASN A 140 0.06 17.36 33.87
N PHE A 141 0.53 18.33 34.67
CA PHE A 141 -0.25 19.52 34.98
C PHE A 141 -0.43 20.45 33.78
N SER A 142 0.60 20.66 32.96
CA SER A 142 0.46 21.46 31.74
C SER A 142 -0.54 20.83 30.77
N SER A 143 -0.48 19.51 30.57
CA SER A 143 -1.42 18.78 29.72
C SER A 143 -2.85 18.85 30.26
N GLY A 144 -3.02 18.71 31.58
CA GLY A 144 -4.33 18.81 32.24
C GLY A 144 -4.94 20.20 32.16
N ILE A 145 -4.18 21.25 32.51
CA ILE A 145 -4.64 22.64 32.49
C ILE A 145 -4.95 23.08 31.06
N LEU A 146 -4.03 22.82 30.12
CA LEU A 146 -4.23 23.20 28.73
C LEU A 146 -5.37 22.41 28.09
N GLY A 147 -5.49 21.11 28.39
CA GLY A 147 -6.61 20.28 27.98
C GLY A 147 -7.95 20.82 28.49
N MET A 148 -8.03 21.23 29.75
CA MET A 148 -9.22 21.87 30.33
C MET A 148 -9.58 23.17 29.60
N VAL A 149 -8.60 24.06 29.39
CA VAL A 149 -8.83 25.34 28.67
C VAL A 149 -9.34 25.08 27.25
N LEU A 150 -8.74 24.13 26.54
CA LEU A 150 -9.16 23.76 25.19
C LEU A 150 -10.51 23.06 25.17
N ALA A 151 -10.86 22.29 26.19
CA ALA A 151 -12.19 21.70 26.32
C ALA A 151 -13.25 22.79 26.52
N ILE A 152 -13.00 23.78 27.39
CA ILE A 152 -13.89 24.95 27.57
C ILE A 152 -14.04 25.71 26.24
N PHE A 153 -12.93 25.96 25.55
CA PHE A 153 -12.96 26.55 24.21
C PHE A 153 -13.77 25.71 23.21
N GLY A 154 -13.62 24.38 23.27
CA GLY A 154 -14.39 23.42 22.50
C GLY A 154 -15.89 23.58 22.70
N VAL A 155 -16.35 23.70 23.95
CA VAL A 155 -17.78 23.86 24.28
C VAL A 155 -18.35 25.17 23.71
N PHE A 156 -17.67 26.29 23.95
CA PHE A 156 -18.25 27.61 23.66
C PHE A 156 -18.02 28.10 22.24
N VAL A 157 -16.97 27.62 21.56
CA VAL A 157 -16.58 28.12 20.23
C VAL A 157 -16.73 27.05 19.18
N VAL A 158 -16.07 25.90 19.35
CA VAL A 158 -15.98 24.92 18.27
C VAL A 158 -17.26 24.10 18.13
N ASN A 159 -17.90 23.70 19.23
CA ASN A 159 -19.17 22.98 19.22
C ASN A 159 -20.26 23.71 18.42
N PRO A 160 -20.63 24.97 18.73
CA PRO A 160 -21.70 25.66 17.99
C PRO A 160 -21.35 25.85 16.51
N LEU A 161 -20.08 26.14 16.19
CA LEU A 161 -19.63 26.30 14.81
C LEU A 161 -19.74 24.99 14.01
N VAL A 162 -19.25 23.88 14.58
CA VAL A 162 -19.29 22.57 13.92
C VAL A 162 -20.73 22.06 13.83
N THR A 163 -21.55 22.22 14.87
CA THR A 163 -22.97 21.85 14.85
C THR A 163 -23.73 22.62 13.76
N ALA A 164 -23.54 23.94 13.66
CA ALA A 164 -24.15 24.75 12.61
C ALA A 164 -23.70 24.31 11.22
N GLY A 165 -22.39 24.07 11.03
CA GLY A 165 -21.81 23.59 9.78
C GLY A 165 -22.33 22.21 9.37
N SER A 166 -22.35 21.25 10.29
CA SER A 166 -22.87 19.89 10.05
C SER A 166 -24.36 19.90 9.71
N ASN A 167 -25.16 20.72 10.39
CA ASN A 167 -26.59 20.87 10.07
C ASN A 167 -26.82 21.54 8.71
N PHE A 168 -25.94 22.45 8.30
CA PHE A 168 -25.97 23.05 6.96
C PHE A 168 -25.60 22.01 5.88
N MET A 169 -24.52 21.25 6.09
CA MET A 169 -24.10 20.19 5.17
C MET A 169 -25.15 19.08 5.04
N SER A 170 -25.74 18.63 6.15
CA SER A 170 -26.82 17.63 6.13
C SER A 170 -27.99 18.11 5.29
N ARG A 171 -28.44 19.37 5.48
CA ARG A 171 -29.50 19.96 4.65
C ARG A 171 -29.13 20.04 3.17
N GLY A 172 -27.86 20.35 2.85
CA GLY A 172 -27.37 20.34 1.48
C GLY A 172 -27.40 18.94 0.86
N VAL A 173 -26.98 17.92 1.60
CA VAL A 173 -27.03 16.52 1.15
C VAL A 173 -28.49 16.07 0.97
N ASP A 174 -29.37 16.36 1.93
CA ASP A 174 -30.79 16.02 1.86
C ASP A 174 -31.47 16.69 0.65
N TRP A 175 -31.09 17.93 0.33
CA TRP A 175 -31.53 18.62 -0.88
C TRP A 175 -31.03 17.97 -2.16
N ILE A 176 -29.75 17.57 -2.23
CA ILE A 176 -29.19 16.85 -3.40
C ILE A 176 -29.90 15.51 -3.61
N ILE A 177 -30.24 14.82 -2.51
CA ILE A 177 -30.98 13.57 -2.55
C ILE A 177 -32.42 13.81 -3.04
N SER A 178 -33.09 14.86 -2.56
CA SER A 178 -34.49 15.15 -2.94
C SER A 178 -34.65 15.50 -4.42
N ILE A 179 -33.65 16.15 -5.03
CA ILE A 179 -33.60 16.42 -6.48
C ILE A 179 -32.99 15.26 -7.29
N HIS A 180 -32.75 14.10 -6.67
CA HIS A 180 -32.20 12.90 -7.31
C HIS A 180 -30.83 13.10 -8.00
N MET A 181 -30.04 14.08 -7.54
CA MET A 181 -28.74 14.41 -8.13
C MET A 181 -27.55 13.66 -7.51
N LEU A 182 -27.77 12.92 -6.43
CA LEU A 182 -26.73 12.12 -5.77
C LEU A 182 -25.91 11.24 -6.74
N PRO A 183 -26.49 10.60 -7.77
CA PRO A 183 -25.74 9.79 -8.73
C PRO A 183 -24.59 10.54 -9.41
N LEU A 184 -24.75 11.83 -9.66
CA LEU A 184 -23.75 12.66 -10.33
C LEU A 184 -22.48 12.87 -9.50
N ALA A 185 -22.51 12.61 -8.19
CA ALA A 185 -21.30 12.61 -7.36
C ALA A 185 -20.24 11.65 -7.90
N ASN A 186 -20.65 10.55 -8.54
CA ASN A 186 -19.73 9.56 -9.13
C ASN A 186 -18.90 10.07 -10.31
N ILE A 187 -19.31 11.18 -10.93
CA ILE A 187 -18.49 11.88 -11.95
C ILE A 187 -17.16 12.34 -11.33
N PHE A 188 -17.16 12.67 -10.04
CA PHE A 188 -15.96 13.08 -9.30
C PHE A 188 -15.35 11.93 -8.50
N ILE A 189 -16.19 11.10 -7.88
CA ILE A 189 -15.72 10.02 -6.98
C ILE A 189 -14.94 8.96 -7.75
N GLU A 190 -15.43 8.48 -8.91
CA GLU A 190 -14.76 7.38 -9.61
C GLU A 190 -13.38 7.77 -10.15
N PRO A 191 -13.18 8.93 -10.81
CA PRO A 191 -11.83 9.38 -11.16
C PRO A 191 -10.93 9.60 -9.94
N ALA A 192 -11.48 10.16 -8.86
CA ALA A 192 -10.71 10.41 -7.65
C ALA A 192 -10.27 9.12 -6.96
N LYS A 193 -11.08 8.06 -6.99
CA LYS A 193 -10.71 6.72 -6.50
C LYS A 193 -9.50 6.18 -7.25
N ILE A 194 -9.53 6.23 -8.59
CA ILE A 194 -8.43 5.77 -9.45
C ILE A 194 -7.14 6.58 -9.20
N LEU A 195 -7.28 7.85 -8.82
CA LEU A 195 -6.18 8.72 -8.40
C LEU A 195 -5.79 8.56 -6.91
N PHE A 196 -6.24 7.49 -6.25
CA PHE A 196 -5.97 7.18 -4.84
C PHE A 196 -6.42 8.23 -3.82
N LEU A 197 -7.44 9.00 -4.16
CA LEU A 197 -8.12 9.93 -3.25
C LEU A 197 -9.32 9.28 -2.54
N ASN A 198 -9.51 7.96 -2.71
CA ASN A 198 -10.59 7.18 -2.11
C ASN A 198 -10.62 7.29 -0.59
N ASN A 199 -9.47 7.27 0.07
CA ASN A 199 -9.39 7.40 1.52
C ASN A 199 -9.82 8.80 2.02
N ALA A 200 -9.44 9.86 1.31
CA ALA A 200 -9.80 11.22 1.67
C ALA A 200 -11.30 11.47 1.47
N ILE A 201 -11.87 10.98 0.36
CA ILE A 201 -13.30 11.15 0.06
C ILE A 201 -14.15 10.20 0.91
N GLY A 202 -13.82 8.92 0.92
CA GLY A 202 -14.53 7.87 1.65
C GLY A 202 -14.47 8.13 3.16
N ASN A 203 -13.31 7.91 3.77
CA ASN A 203 -13.18 8.03 5.22
C ASN A 203 -13.29 9.48 5.68
N GLY A 204 -12.71 10.45 4.96
CA GLY A 204 -12.69 11.85 5.38
C GLY A 204 -14.03 12.60 5.26
N ILE A 205 -14.87 12.25 4.29
CA ILE A 205 -16.11 13.01 3.99
C ILE A 205 -17.35 12.12 4.05
N LEU A 206 -17.40 11.07 3.23
CA LEU A 206 -18.62 10.26 3.05
C LEU A 206 -18.98 9.46 4.29
N VAL A 207 -18.01 8.88 4.99
CA VAL A 207 -18.25 8.07 6.18
C VAL A 207 -18.82 8.90 7.34
N PRO A 208 -18.24 10.06 7.74
CA PRO A 208 -18.83 10.91 8.77
C PRO A 208 -20.27 11.35 8.45
N LEU A 209 -20.52 11.78 7.21
CA LEU A 209 -21.86 12.18 6.76
C LEU A 209 -22.83 10.99 6.73
N GLY A 210 -22.35 9.83 6.26
CA GLY A 210 -23.14 8.60 6.24
C GLY A 210 -23.50 8.11 7.64
N ILE A 211 -22.59 8.25 8.61
CA ILE A 211 -22.86 7.93 10.02
C ILE A 211 -23.93 8.87 10.58
N GLN A 212 -23.81 10.17 10.33
CA GLN A 212 -24.81 11.15 10.75
C GLN A 212 -26.20 10.78 10.19
N GLN A 213 -26.29 10.48 8.90
CA GLN A 213 -27.56 10.09 8.27
C GLN A 213 -28.08 8.74 8.81
N ALA A 214 -27.21 7.74 8.96
CA ALA A 214 -27.58 6.42 9.45
C ALA A 214 -27.99 6.43 10.93
N SER A 215 -27.51 7.40 11.72
CA SER A 215 -27.93 7.56 13.12
C SER A 215 -29.41 7.91 13.26
N THR A 216 -29.99 8.61 12.27
CA THR A 216 -31.40 8.99 12.24
C THR A 216 -32.24 8.03 11.41
N ALA A 217 -31.77 7.66 10.21
CA ALA A 217 -32.53 6.85 9.26
C ALA A 217 -32.25 5.34 9.34
N GLY A 218 -31.29 4.91 10.17
CA GLY A 218 -30.87 3.51 10.31
C GLY A 218 -30.05 2.96 9.13
N LYS A 219 -29.86 3.74 8.06
CA LYS A 219 -29.05 3.41 6.88
C LYS A 219 -28.59 4.68 6.17
N SER A 220 -27.54 4.58 5.37
CA SER A 220 -27.12 5.64 4.47
C SER A 220 -26.64 5.07 3.13
N VAL A 221 -27.06 5.72 2.05
CA VAL A 221 -26.56 5.45 0.69
C VAL A 221 -25.13 5.98 0.52
N LEU A 222 -24.71 6.99 1.30
CA LEU A 222 -23.38 7.61 1.21
C LEU A 222 -22.24 6.61 1.42
N PHE A 223 -22.47 5.57 2.22
CA PHE A 223 -21.48 4.51 2.42
C PHE A 223 -21.22 3.68 1.15
N LEU A 224 -22.18 3.63 0.21
CA LEU A 224 -22.07 2.86 -1.04
C LEU A 224 -21.44 3.65 -2.18
N LEU A 225 -21.35 4.97 -2.09
CA LEU A 225 -20.79 5.82 -3.15
C LEU A 225 -19.33 5.49 -3.46
N GLU A 226 -18.56 5.12 -2.43
CA GLU A 226 -17.16 4.71 -2.60
C GLU A 226 -17.03 3.18 -2.64
N SER A 227 -17.73 2.48 -1.74
CA SER A 227 -17.53 1.04 -1.52
C SER A 227 -18.17 0.12 -2.55
N ASN A 228 -19.08 0.62 -3.43
CA ASN A 228 -19.78 -0.21 -4.40
C ASN A 228 -18.78 -0.94 -5.34
N PRO A 229 -18.75 -2.30 -5.34
CA PRO A 229 -17.82 -3.05 -6.18
C PRO A 229 -18.30 -3.21 -7.63
N GLY A 230 -19.55 -2.83 -7.93
CA GLY A 230 -20.17 -2.96 -9.26
C GLY A 230 -19.36 -2.35 -10.40
N PRO A 231 -18.91 -1.08 -10.32
CA PRO A 231 -18.16 -0.45 -11.42
C PRO A 231 -16.87 -1.20 -11.75
N GLY A 232 -16.10 -1.59 -10.74
CA GLY A 232 -14.84 -2.33 -10.89
C GLY A 232 -15.03 -3.72 -11.47
N ILE A 233 -15.98 -4.50 -10.95
CA ILE A 233 -16.24 -5.86 -11.45
C ILE A 233 -16.74 -5.85 -12.89
N GLY A 234 -17.53 -4.84 -13.29
CA GLY A 234 -17.97 -4.67 -14.67
C GLY A 234 -16.81 -4.46 -15.65
N ILE A 235 -15.84 -3.61 -15.29
CA ILE A 235 -14.62 -3.39 -16.09
C ILE A 235 -13.81 -4.68 -16.18
N LEU A 236 -13.61 -5.37 -15.06
CA LEU A 236 -12.81 -6.60 -15.02
C LEU A 236 -13.45 -7.71 -15.85
N ILE A 237 -14.77 -7.91 -15.79
CA ILE A 237 -15.48 -8.85 -16.66
C ILE A 237 -15.31 -8.47 -18.13
N ALA A 238 -15.32 -7.18 -18.46
CA ALA A 238 -15.07 -6.74 -19.84
C ALA A 238 -13.66 -7.12 -20.31
N PHE A 239 -12.64 -7.04 -19.45
CA PHE A 239 -11.30 -7.54 -19.74
C PHE A 239 -11.21 -9.06 -19.86
N MET A 240 -11.96 -9.81 -19.04
CA MET A 240 -11.99 -11.28 -19.15
C MET A 240 -12.48 -11.72 -20.54
N ILE A 241 -13.46 -11.02 -21.10
CA ILE A 241 -14.07 -11.40 -22.38
C ILE A 241 -13.32 -10.76 -23.55
N PHE A 242 -13.17 -9.42 -23.52
CA PHE A 242 -12.69 -8.59 -24.64
C PHE A 242 -11.26 -8.04 -24.46
N GLY A 243 -10.63 -8.28 -23.32
CA GLY A 243 -9.23 -7.92 -23.12
C GLY A 243 -8.29 -8.70 -24.04
N LYS A 244 -7.04 -8.28 -24.07
CA LYS A 244 -5.96 -8.94 -24.83
C LYS A 244 -4.77 -9.21 -23.92
N GLY A 245 -3.91 -10.14 -24.32
CA GLY A 245 -2.64 -10.42 -23.66
C GLY A 245 -2.77 -10.73 -22.16
N THR A 246 -1.82 -10.20 -21.39
CA THR A 246 -1.71 -10.42 -19.94
C THR A 246 -2.90 -9.87 -19.17
N ALA A 247 -3.47 -8.74 -19.60
CA ALA A 247 -4.66 -8.15 -18.97
C ALA A 247 -5.88 -9.06 -19.01
N LYS A 248 -6.07 -9.84 -20.08
CA LYS A 248 -7.16 -10.84 -20.13
C LYS A 248 -6.91 -12.00 -19.17
N ALA A 249 -5.66 -12.47 -19.09
CA ALA A 249 -5.28 -13.60 -18.24
C ALA A 249 -5.36 -13.27 -16.74
N SER A 250 -5.03 -12.04 -16.33
CA SER A 250 -5.04 -11.61 -14.94
C SER A 250 -6.39 -11.12 -14.43
N ALA A 251 -7.30 -10.70 -15.33
CA ALA A 251 -8.59 -10.13 -14.96
C ALA A 251 -9.48 -11.01 -14.06
N PRO A 252 -9.58 -12.35 -14.25
CA PRO A 252 -10.35 -13.22 -13.37
C PRO A 252 -9.88 -13.20 -11.91
N GLY A 253 -8.57 -13.25 -11.68
CA GLY A 253 -8.00 -13.17 -10.34
C GLY A 253 -8.26 -11.80 -9.71
N ALA A 254 -8.04 -10.73 -10.49
CA ALA A 254 -8.32 -9.37 -10.07
C ALA A 254 -9.78 -9.16 -9.65
N ALA A 255 -10.72 -9.76 -10.39
CA ALA A 255 -12.16 -9.67 -10.13
C ALA A 255 -12.57 -10.31 -8.81
N ILE A 256 -12.00 -11.48 -8.48
CA ILE A 256 -12.29 -12.16 -7.22
C ILE A 256 -11.82 -11.30 -6.05
N ILE A 257 -10.58 -10.79 -6.11
CA ILE A 257 -10.00 -10.02 -5.01
C ILE A 257 -10.71 -8.66 -4.88
N GLN A 258 -11.09 -8.01 -5.98
CA GLN A 258 -11.82 -6.76 -5.94
C GLN A 258 -13.24 -6.94 -5.38
N PHE A 259 -13.99 -7.92 -5.89
CA PHE A 259 -15.41 -8.07 -5.55
C PHE A 259 -15.63 -8.67 -4.15
N PHE A 260 -14.92 -9.77 -3.83
CA PHE A 260 -15.05 -10.46 -2.55
C PHE A 260 -14.06 -9.98 -1.50
N GLY A 261 -12.85 -9.58 -1.91
CA GLY A 261 -11.83 -9.02 -1.01
C GLY A 261 -12.02 -7.53 -0.74
N GLY A 262 -12.73 -6.79 -1.62
CA GLY A 262 -13.03 -5.37 -1.41
C GLY A 262 -11.84 -4.44 -1.64
N ILE A 263 -10.79 -4.93 -2.31
CA ILE A 263 -9.61 -4.14 -2.68
C ILE A 263 -9.86 -3.53 -4.06
N HIS A 264 -10.43 -2.33 -4.06
CA HIS A 264 -10.81 -1.62 -5.28
C HIS A 264 -9.61 -1.17 -6.11
N GLU A 265 -8.45 -1.01 -5.49
CA GLU A 265 -7.21 -0.60 -6.17
C GLU A 265 -6.77 -1.60 -7.25
N ILE A 266 -7.19 -2.87 -7.16
CA ILE A 266 -6.75 -3.93 -8.07
C ILE A 266 -7.26 -3.74 -9.51
N TYR A 267 -8.38 -3.01 -9.71
CA TYR A 267 -8.87 -2.75 -11.07
C TYR A 267 -8.34 -1.44 -11.67
N PHE A 268 -7.69 -0.58 -10.89
CA PHE A 268 -7.18 0.71 -11.38
C PHE A 268 -6.11 0.57 -12.49
N PRO A 269 -5.15 -0.37 -12.45
CA PRO A 269 -4.19 -0.57 -13.54
C PRO A 269 -4.88 -0.81 -14.89
N TYR A 270 -5.98 -1.58 -14.89
CA TYR A 270 -6.78 -1.85 -16.08
C TYR A 270 -7.41 -0.58 -16.66
N VAL A 271 -7.84 0.35 -15.80
CA VAL A 271 -8.34 1.66 -16.23
C VAL A 271 -7.22 2.57 -16.71
N LEU A 272 -6.03 2.51 -16.10
CA LEU A 272 -4.87 3.31 -16.50
C LEU A 272 -4.24 2.86 -17.83
N MET A 273 -4.38 1.58 -18.20
CA MET A 273 -4.04 1.09 -19.54
C MET A 273 -4.88 1.78 -20.63
N LYS A 274 -6.13 2.11 -20.30
CA LYS A 274 -7.12 2.69 -21.22
C LYS A 274 -7.90 3.79 -20.49
N PRO A 275 -7.39 5.03 -20.41
CA PRO A 275 -8.04 6.10 -19.64
C PRO A 275 -9.50 6.37 -20.00
N ALA A 276 -9.94 6.03 -21.23
CA ALA A 276 -11.34 6.05 -21.62
C ALA A 276 -12.25 5.18 -20.72
N LEU A 277 -11.73 4.11 -20.11
CA LEU A 277 -12.45 3.26 -19.15
C LEU A 277 -12.84 3.99 -17.86
N ILE A 278 -12.31 5.18 -17.59
CA ILE A 278 -12.86 6.06 -16.55
C ILE A 278 -14.35 6.34 -16.82
N LEU A 279 -14.76 6.45 -18.09
CA LEU A 279 -16.16 6.62 -18.45
C LEU A 279 -17.00 5.40 -18.07
N ALA A 280 -16.44 4.19 -18.15
CA ALA A 280 -17.11 2.97 -17.71
C ALA A 280 -17.29 2.96 -16.17
N ALA A 281 -16.25 3.34 -15.43
CA ALA A 281 -16.33 3.49 -13.98
C ALA A 281 -17.39 4.53 -13.58
N ILE A 282 -17.36 5.72 -14.19
CA ILE A 282 -18.37 6.77 -13.95
C ILE A 282 -19.77 6.27 -14.28
N ALA A 283 -19.98 5.68 -15.46
CA ALA A 283 -21.29 5.20 -15.88
C ALA A 283 -21.84 4.14 -14.91
N GLY A 284 -20.99 3.21 -14.47
CA GLY A 284 -21.35 2.21 -13.45
C GLY A 284 -21.64 2.83 -12.09
N GLY A 285 -20.83 3.79 -11.63
CA GLY A 285 -21.03 4.45 -10.34
C GLY A 285 -22.32 5.28 -10.31
N VAL A 286 -22.57 6.05 -11.38
CA VAL A 286 -23.81 6.82 -11.57
C VAL A 286 -25.01 5.89 -11.61
N SER A 287 -24.99 4.83 -12.43
CA SER A 287 -26.15 3.93 -12.57
C SER A 287 -26.44 3.17 -11.27
N GLY A 288 -25.42 2.67 -10.58
CA GLY A 288 -25.57 2.00 -9.29
C GLY A 288 -26.12 2.94 -8.21
N THR A 289 -25.57 4.14 -8.10
CA THR A 289 -26.04 5.13 -7.12
C THR A 289 -27.46 5.58 -7.43
N PHE A 290 -27.80 5.75 -8.71
CA PHE A 290 -29.17 6.03 -9.13
C PHE A 290 -30.12 4.91 -8.71
N THR A 291 -29.75 3.64 -8.92
CA THR A 291 -30.54 2.50 -8.45
C THR A 291 -30.67 2.47 -6.92
N PHE A 292 -29.60 2.77 -6.18
CA PHE A 292 -29.68 2.82 -4.72
C PHE A 292 -30.61 3.92 -4.22
N SER A 293 -30.54 5.12 -4.82
CA SER A 293 -31.43 6.24 -4.52
C SER A 293 -32.87 5.93 -4.89
N LEU A 294 -33.12 5.35 -6.07
CA LEU A 294 -34.45 4.99 -6.56
C LEU A 294 -35.13 3.94 -5.67
N LEU A 295 -34.37 2.94 -5.22
CA LEU A 295 -34.85 1.90 -4.31
C LEU A 295 -34.80 2.31 -2.83
N ASN A 296 -34.43 3.57 -2.56
CA ASN A 296 -34.25 4.13 -1.22
C ASN A 296 -33.47 3.19 -0.29
N THR A 297 -32.32 2.69 -0.74
CA THR A 297 -31.51 1.71 0.00
C THR A 297 -30.16 2.27 0.42
N GLY A 298 -29.49 1.58 1.33
CA GLY A 298 -28.24 1.98 1.95
C GLY A 298 -27.78 0.94 2.98
N ILE A 299 -26.59 1.12 3.54
CA ILE A 299 -26.04 0.25 4.58
C ILE A 299 -25.95 0.96 5.92
N LYS A 300 -25.87 0.20 7.02
CA LYS A 300 -25.90 0.72 8.40
C LYS A 300 -24.62 1.43 8.81
N ALA A 301 -23.50 1.00 8.27
CA ALA A 301 -22.17 1.52 8.55
C ALA A 301 -21.27 1.36 7.32
N ALA A 302 -20.10 2.00 7.35
CA ALA A 302 -19.09 1.86 6.31
C ALA A 302 -18.65 0.40 6.14
N ALA A 303 -18.59 -0.07 4.89
CA ALA A 303 -18.03 -1.38 4.55
C ALA A 303 -16.52 -1.24 4.34
N SER A 304 -15.72 -1.89 5.19
CA SER A 304 -14.25 -1.89 5.08
C SER A 304 -13.68 -3.28 5.38
N PRO A 305 -12.97 -3.93 4.44
CA PRO A 305 -12.81 -3.54 3.03
C PRO A 305 -14.17 -3.41 2.30
N GLY A 306 -14.22 -2.67 1.19
CA GLY A 306 -15.45 -2.40 0.43
C GLY A 306 -15.94 -3.59 -0.39
N SER A 307 -15.95 -4.79 0.18
CA SER A 307 -16.35 -6.03 -0.51
C SER A 307 -17.86 -6.21 -0.51
N ILE A 308 -18.35 -7.02 -1.45
CA ILE A 308 -19.77 -7.41 -1.44
C ILE A 308 -20.16 -8.10 -0.13
N ILE A 309 -19.24 -8.86 0.48
CA ILE A 309 -19.47 -9.57 1.74
C ILE A 309 -19.67 -8.56 2.87
N ALA A 310 -18.80 -7.56 2.97
CA ALA A 310 -18.90 -6.50 3.97
C ALA A 310 -20.17 -5.66 3.77
N ILE A 311 -20.50 -5.31 2.51
CA ILE A 311 -21.73 -4.59 2.17
C ILE A 311 -22.97 -5.37 2.60
N LEU A 312 -23.04 -6.67 2.30
CA LEU A 312 -24.17 -7.52 2.70
C LEU A 312 -24.24 -7.64 4.23
N LEU A 313 -23.12 -7.77 4.91
CA LEU A 313 -23.08 -7.83 6.38
C LEU A 313 -23.62 -6.53 7.03
N MET A 314 -23.33 -5.38 6.42
CA MET A 314 -23.80 -4.07 6.87
C MET A 314 -25.20 -3.71 6.34
N THR A 315 -25.82 -4.56 5.53
CA THR A 315 -27.14 -4.29 4.93
C THR A 315 -28.25 -4.49 5.98
N PRO A 316 -29.20 -3.55 6.13
CA PRO A 316 -30.35 -3.76 6.98
C PRO A 316 -31.28 -4.86 6.45
N LYS A 317 -31.93 -5.60 7.36
CA LYS A 317 -32.95 -6.60 7.03
C LYS A 317 -33.95 -6.06 6.01
N GLY A 318 -34.23 -6.83 4.96
CA GLY A 318 -35.16 -6.46 3.89
C GLY A 318 -34.60 -5.56 2.77
N ASN A 319 -33.32 -5.16 2.83
CA ASN A 319 -32.70 -4.32 1.80
C ASN A 319 -31.73 -5.08 0.86
N TYR A 320 -31.51 -6.38 1.06
CA TYR A 320 -30.54 -7.18 0.31
C TYR A 320 -30.78 -7.17 -1.19
N LEU A 321 -32.02 -7.35 -1.62
CA LEU A 321 -32.35 -7.40 -3.05
C LEU A 321 -32.08 -6.04 -3.71
N GLN A 322 -32.40 -4.95 -3.02
CA GLN A 322 -32.17 -3.58 -3.50
C GLN A 322 -30.67 -3.28 -3.62
N ILE A 323 -29.87 -3.70 -2.62
CA ILE A 323 -28.42 -3.57 -2.65
C ILE A 323 -27.81 -4.40 -3.79
N LEU A 324 -28.18 -5.67 -3.91
CA LEU A 324 -27.68 -6.54 -4.98
C LEU A 324 -28.07 -6.02 -6.36
N THR A 325 -29.28 -5.47 -6.50
CA THR A 325 -29.75 -4.89 -7.75
C THR A 325 -28.92 -3.66 -8.13
N GLY A 326 -28.64 -2.74 -7.21
CA GLY A 326 -27.79 -1.59 -7.52
C GLY A 326 -26.34 -1.96 -7.84
N VAL A 327 -25.78 -2.97 -7.15
CA VAL A 327 -24.44 -3.52 -7.49
C VAL A 327 -24.45 -4.16 -8.88
N ALA A 328 -25.49 -4.94 -9.21
CA ALA A 328 -25.64 -5.58 -10.51
C ALA A 328 -25.81 -4.58 -11.65
N VAL A 329 -26.65 -3.55 -11.48
CA VAL A 329 -26.84 -2.48 -12.48
C VAL A 329 -25.52 -1.75 -12.72
N ALA A 330 -24.79 -1.40 -11.67
CA ALA A 330 -23.46 -0.79 -11.79
C ALA A 330 -22.49 -1.69 -12.59
N ALA A 331 -22.46 -2.99 -12.30
CA ALA A 331 -21.64 -3.96 -13.00
C ALA A 331 -22.02 -4.09 -14.48
N ILE A 332 -23.30 -4.21 -14.79
CA ILE A 332 -23.80 -4.35 -16.17
C ILE A 332 -23.48 -3.10 -16.99
N VAL A 333 -23.79 -1.91 -16.47
CA VAL A 333 -23.54 -0.65 -17.20
C VAL A 333 -22.05 -0.44 -17.41
N SER A 334 -21.24 -0.64 -16.37
CA SER A 334 -19.78 -0.53 -16.46
C SER A 334 -19.21 -1.54 -17.47
N PHE A 335 -19.68 -2.79 -17.43
CA PHE A 335 -19.31 -3.83 -18.40
C PHE A 335 -19.64 -3.43 -19.83
N VAL A 336 -20.86 -2.94 -20.11
CA VAL A 336 -21.29 -2.58 -21.47
C VAL A 336 -20.42 -1.45 -22.01
N VAL A 337 -20.19 -0.40 -21.23
CA VAL A 337 -19.35 0.74 -21.65
C VAL A 337 -17.91 0.30 -21.85
N ALA A 338 -17.35 -0.48 -20.92
CA ALA A 338 -16.01 -1.03 -21.03
C ALA A 338 -15.86 -1.96 -22.26
N ALA A 339 -16.85 -2.81 -22.53
CA ALA A 339 -16.86 -3.71 -23.67
C ALA A 339 -16.84 -2.95 -25.00
N VAL A 340 -17.60 -1.85 -25.12
CA VAL A 340 -17.56 -0.99 -26.32
C VAL A 340 -16.17 -0.37 -26.49
N ILE A 341 -15.59 0.17 -25.42
CA ILE A 341 -14.25 0.78 -25.43
C ILE A 341 -13.18 -0.25 -25.82
N LEU A 342 -13.21 -1.45 -25.24
CA LEU A 342 -12.23 -2.51 -25.49
C LEU A 342 -12.39 -3.12 -26.89
N LYS A 343 -13.62 -3.26 -27.41
CA LYS A 343 -13.84 -3.73 -28.78
C LYS A 343 -13.39 -2.73 -29.85
N ALA A 344 -13.52 -1.43 -29.56
CA ALA A 344 -13.03 -0.38 -30.43
C ALA A 344 -11.50 -0.27 -30.43
N ASP A 345 -10.82 -0.99 -29.52
CA ASP A 345 -9.39 -0.88 -29.32
C ASP A 345 -8.57 -1.76 -30.27
N LYS A 346 -7.68 -1.10 -31.01
CA LYS A 346 -6.75 -1.73 -31.96
C LYS A 346 -5.33 -1.92 -31.41
N SER A 347 -5.05 -1.52 -30.18
CA SER A 347 -3.73 -1.73 -29.57
C SER A 347 -3.48 -3.17 -29.11
N ASP A 348 -2.20 -3.53 -28.92
CA ASP A 348 -1.74 -4.91 -28.65
C ASP A 348 -1.79 -5.36 -27.18
N GLY A 349 -2.25 -4.50 -26.25
CA GLY A 349 -2.66 -4.94 -24.91
C GLY A 349 -1.54 -5.47 -23.99
N THR A 350 -0.27 -5.12 -24.24
CA THR A 350 0.91 -5.62 -23.50
C THR A 350 1.34 -4.80 -22.27
N ASP A 351 0.70 -3.65 -21.98
CA ASP A 351 1.23 -2.66 -21.03
C ASP A 351 0.79 -2.82 -19.56
N LEU A 352 0.23 -3.97 -19.15
CA LEU A 352 -0.32 -4.11 -17.80
C LEU A 352 0.75 -3.95 -16.71
N ALA A 353 1.94 -4.53 -16.92
CA ALA A 353 3.04 -4.46 -15.95
C ALA A 353 3.54 -3.03 -15.73
N GLU A 354 3.66 -2.25 -16.80
CA GLU A 354 4.06 -0.84 -16.73
C GLU A 354 3.02 0.01 -15.99
N LYS A 355 1.73 -0.23 -16.23
CA LYS A 355 0.65 0.49 -15.54
C LYS A 355 0.49 0.08 -14.08
N GLN A 356 0.82 -1.16 -13.74
CA GLN A 356 0.93 -1.60 -12.35
C GLN A 356 2.04 -0.83 -11.63
N ALA A 357 3.23 -0.71 -12.22
CA ALA A 357 4.34 0.05 -11.66
C ALA A 357 4.00 1.55 -11.52
N GLN A 358 3.35 2.15 -12.52
CA GLN A 358 2.86 3.53 -12.45
C GLN A 358 1.85 3.73 -11.30
N MET A 359 0.97 2.74 -11.08
CA MET A 359 0.01 2.71 -9.96
C MET A 359 0.71 2.69 -8.61
N ASP A 360 1.72 1.84 -8.46
CA ASP A 360 2.47 1.70 -7.21
C ASP A 360 3.20 3.00 -6.86
N GLN A 361 3.75 3.70 -7.87
CA GLN A 361 4.31 5.04 -7.70
C GLN A 361 3.26 6.08 -7.27
N MET A 362 2.10 6.13 -7.93
CA MET A 362 1.02 7.06 -7.56
C MET A 362 0.46 6.78 -6.16
N LYS A 363 0.45 5.51 -5.74
CA LYS A 363 0.06 5.08 -4.40
C LYS A 363 1.06 5.55 -3.36
N ALA A 364 2.37 5.45 -3.64
CA ALA A 364 3.43 5.94 -2.77
C ALA A 364 3.35 7.47 -2.61
N GLU A 365 3.20 8.20 -3.72
CA GLU A 365 3.03 9.66 -3.71
C GLU A 365 1.81 10.10 -2.88
N SER A 366 0.69 9.40 -3.03
CA SER A 366 -0.56 9.72 -2.31
C SER A 366 -0.49 9.43 -0.81
N LYS A 367 0.43 8.54 -0.41
CA LYS A 367 0.76 8.27 0.99
C LYS A 367 1.84 9.20 1.56
N GLY A 368 2.34 10.16 0.78
CA GLY A 368 3.34 11.14 1.22
C GLY A 368 4.78 10.64 1.21
N GLY A 369 5.04 9.46 0.63
CA GLY A 369 6.38 8.93 0.42
C GLY A 369 6.82 9.17 -1.02
N VAL A 370 7.97 9.82 -1.20
CA VAL A 370 8.72 9.73 -2.45
C VAL A 370 10.02 9.01 -2.13
N PRO A 371 10.26 7.86 -2.75
CA PRO A 371 11.56 7.59 -3.35
C PRO A 371 11.39 7.66 -4.88
N SER A 372 12.31 8.34 -5.53
CA SER A 372 12.33 8.46 -6.98
C SER A 372 13.15 7.30 -7.58
N ALA A 373 13.07 7.10 -8.89
CA ALA A 373 13.85 6.09 -9.60
C ALA A 373 15.38 6.27 -9.49
N GLU A 374 15.87 7.38 -8.91
CA GLU A 374 17.28 7.59 -8.55
C GLU A 374 17.71 6.77 -7.31
N ASP A 375 16.77 6.25 -6.51
CA ASP A 375 17.08 5.49 -5.29
C ASP A 375 17.48 4.03 -5.56
N ALA A 376 17.23 3.51 -6.77
CA ALA A 376 17.65 2.17 -7.16
C ALA A 376 19.18 2.05 -7.33
N GLU A 377 19.85 3.11 -7.80
CA GLU A 377 21.33 3.15 -7.89
C GLU A 377 21.99 3.45 -6.53
N ARG A 378 21.31 4.17 -5.62
CA ARG A 378 21.77 4.35 -4.22
C ARG A 378 21.68 3.09 -3.37
N SER A 379 20.78 2.17 -3.71
CA SER A 379 20.51 0.96 -2.92
C SER A 379 21.69 -0.01 -2.77
N VAL A 380 22.75 0.11 -3.58
CA VAL A 380 23.98 -0.71 -3.43
C VAL A 380 25.08 0.06 -2.67
N GLN A 381 25.13 1.39 -2.77
CA GLN A 381 26.09 2.20 -2.01
C GLN A 381 25.68 2.38 -0.54
N ASP A 382 24.39 2.46 -0.22
CA ASP A 382 23.94 2.73 1.16
C ASP A 382 24.20 1.54 2.12
N TYR A 383 24.36 0.31 1.62
CA TYR A 383 24.72 -0.84 2.48
C TYR A 383 26.19 -0.86 2.87
N ALA A 384 27.04 -0.02 2.21
CA ALA A 384 28.47 0.08 2.48
C ALA A 384 28.78 0.45 3.93
N ASP A 385 27.94 1.32 4.47
CA ASP A 385 28.13 1.93 5.78
C ASP A 385 27.35 1.22 6.90
N VAL A 386 26.65 0.12 6.61
CA VAL A 386 25.82 -0.58 7.61
C VAL A 386 26.68 -1.34 8.60
N LYS A 387 26.73 -0.83 9.83
CA LYS A 387 27.46 -1.39 10.98
C LYS A 387 26.57 -2.15 11.95
N LYS A 388 25.25 -1.90 11.94
CA LYS A 388 24.31 -2.50 12.91
C LYS A 388 22.92 -2.62 12.31
N VAL A 389 22.22 -3.72 12.62
CA VAL A 389 20.82 -3.92 12.22
C VAL A 389 19.93 -3.99 13.45
N ILE A 390 18.85 -3.20 13.45
CA ILE A 390 17.85 -3.17 14.52
C ILE A 390 16.47 -3.46 13.94
N PHE A 391 15.82 -4.50 14.45
CA PHE A 391 14.40 -4.73 14.25
C PHE A 391 13.59 -3.91 15.25
N ALA A 392 12.78 -2.98 14.76
CA ALA A 392 11.97 -2.11 15.61
C ALA A 392 10.48 -2.40 15.45
N CYS A 393 9.82 -2.69 16.57
CA CYS A 393 8.36 -2.76 16.68
C CYS A 393 7.87 -1.90 17.84
N ASP A 394 6.56 -1.77 18.03
CA ASP A 394 5.99 -0.85 19.03
C ASP A 394 6.46 -1.16 20.47
N ALA A 395 6.42 -2.43 20.89
CA ALA A 395 6.83 -2.85 22.23
C ALA A 395 8.29 -3.33 22.32
N GLY A 396 8.96 -3.57 21.19
CA GLY A 396 10.31 -4.13 21.15
C GLY A 396 10.44 -5.61 21.52
N MET A 397 9.34 -6.33 21.65
CA MET A 397 9.28 -7.77 21.97
C MET A 397 8.34 -8.52 21.02
N GLY A 398 8.50 -9.84 20.87
CA GLY A 398 7.64 -10.69 20.04
C GLY A 398 8.15 -10.89 18.61
N SER A 399 7.35 -10.51 17.61
CA SER A 399 7.62 -10.77 16.18
C SER A 399 8.92 -10.13 15.67
N SER A 400 9.31 -8.96 16.20
CA SER A 400 10.60 -8.32 15.90
C SER A 400 11.80 -9.08 16.45
N ALA A 401 11.66 -9.73 17.61
CA ALA A 401 12.70 -10.58 18.19
C ALA A 401 12.90 -11.87 17.37
N MET A 402 11.81 -12.42 16.85
CA MET A 402 11.86 -13.56 15.93
C MET A 402 12.47 -13.17 14.59
N GLY A 403 12.06 -12.04 13.98
CA GLY A 403 12.67 -11.51 12.75
C GLY A 403 14.16 -11.22 12.89
N ALA A 404 14.57 -10.59 14.01
CA ALA A 404 15.97 -10.36 14.32
C ALA A 404 16.77 -11.66 14.45
N SER A 405 16.16 -12.71 15.00
CA SER A 405 16.82 -14.02 15.13
C SER A 405 16.95 -14.72 13.77
N LEU A 406 15.92 -14.67 12.93
CA LEU A 406 15.96 -15.20 11.56
C LEU A 406 17.05 -14.51 10.72
N LEU A 407 17.11 -13.17 10.72
CA LEU A 407 18.14 -12.45 9.98
C LEU A 407 19.52 -12.72 10.58
N ARG A 408 19.67 -12.78 11.91
CA ARG A 408 20.94 -13.12 12.57
C ARG A 408 21.46 -14.49 12.12
N ASP A 409 20.58 -15.48 12.00
CA ASP A 409 20.96 -16.82 11.55
C ASP A 409 21.33 -16.83 10.05
N LYS A 410 20.62 -16.06 9.21
CA LYS A 410 20.96 -15.89 7.79
C LYS A 410 22.30 -15.17 7.59
N VAL A 411 22.54 -14.08 8.32
CA VAL A 411 23.80 -13.30 8.31
C VAL A 411 24.98 -14.17 8.78
N LYS A 412 24.79 -15.00 9.82
CA LYS A 412 25.79 -15.99 10.26
C LYS A 412 26.09 -17.06 9.21
N LYS A 413 25.05 -17.64 8.59
CA LYS A 413 25.21 -18.63 7.51
C LYS A 413 25.92 -18.05 6.29
N ALA A 414 25.71 -16.76 6.00
CA ALA A 414 26.39 -16.03 4.93
C ALA A 414 27.83 -15.60 5.27
N GLY A 415 28.37 -15.96 6.46
CA GLY A 415 29.75 -15.68 6.86
C GLY A 415 30.01 -14.27 7.38
N ILE A 416 28.97 -13.45 7.60
CA ILE A 416 29.10 -12.05 8.05
C ILE A 416 29.11 -12.03 9.59
N LYS A 417 30.28 -11.76 10.20
CA LYS A 417 30.44 -11.80 11.67
C LYS A 417 30.37 -10.43 12.38
N ASP A 418 30.51 -9.33 11.64
CA ASP A 418 30.76 -8.00 12.23
C ASP A 418 29.52 -7.08 12.30
N ILE A 419 28.33 -7.59 12.00
CA ILE A 419 27.09 -6.80 12.00
C ILE A 419 26.14 -7.34 13.08
N PRO A 420 26.05 -6.69 14.27
CA PRO A 420 25.09 -7.07 15.29
C PRO A 420 23.64 -6.86 14.81
N VAL A 421 22.85 -7.92 14.86
CA VAL A 421 21.41 -7.91 14.60
C VAL A 421 20.66 -8.01 15.92
N THR A 422 19.93 -6.95 16.29
CA THR A 422 19.20 -6.82 17.58
C THR A 422 17.76 -6.35 17.37
N ASN A 423 16.94 -6.33 18.42
CA ASN A 423 15.58 -5.80 18.39
C ASN A 423 15.33 -4.86 19.56
N ILE A 424 14.60 -3.77 19.35
CA ILE A 424 14.16 -2.84 20.40
C ILE A 424 12.80 -2.23 20.06
N ALA A 425 12.22 -1.49 21.02
CA ALA A 425 11.02 -0.71 20.78
C ALA A 425 11.33 0.53 19.94
N ILE A 426 10.44 0.93 19.02
CA ILE A 426 10.60 2.15 18.21
C ILE A 426 10.78 3.39 19.08
N SER A 427 10.12 3.44 20.23
CA SER A 427 10.26 4.53 21.20
C SER A 427 11.69 4.71 21.72
N ARG A 428 12.49 3.63 21.72
CA ARG A 428 13.88 3.54 22.21
C ARG A 428 14.92 3.57 21.08
N LEU A 429 14.51 3.71 19.82
CA LEU A 429 15.45 3.91 18.71
C LEU A 429 16.25 5.20 18.93
N LYS A 430 17.56 5.10 18.65
CA LYS A 430 18.49 6.22 18.67
C LYS A 430 19.04 6.39 17.26
N ASP A 431 19.14 7.63 16.81
CA ASP A 431 19.69 7.95 15.51
C ASP A 431 21.22 7.80 15.56
N GLU A 432 21.73 6.81 14.84
CA GLU A 432 23.15 6.42 14.82
C GLU A 432 23.58 6.19 13.37
N GLN A 433 24.79 6.60 13.02
CA GLN A 433 25.31 6.49 11.66
C GLN A 433 25.66 5.03 11.33
N GLY A 434 25.29 4.55 10.14
CA GLY A 434 25.47 3.15 9.75
C GLY A 434 24.48 2.18 10.41
N LEU A 435 23.36 2.69 10.94
CA LEU A 435 22.27 1.88 11.46
C LEU A 435 21.31 1.51 10.31
N LEU A 436 20.97 0.22 10.21
CA LEU A 436 19.85 -0.27 9.41
C LEU A 436 18.69 -0.64 10.34
N VAL A 437 17.53 -0.02 10.14
CA VAL A 437 16.31 -0.27 10.90
C VAL A 437 15.32 -1.07 10.04
N VAL A 438 14.85 -2.19 10.58
CA VAL A 438 13.84 -3.04 9.95
C VAL A 438 12.53 -2.93 10.74
N THR A 439 11.46 -2.48 10.09
CA THR A 439 10.14 -2.33 10.73
C THR A 439 9.03 -2.96 9.90
N GLN A 440 7.83 -3.09 10.50
CA GLN A 440 6.63 -3.35 9.70
C GLN A 440 6.24 -2.12 8.87
N ASP A 441 5.55 -2.33 7.74
CA ASP A 441 5.08 -1.25 6.85
C ASP A 441 4.29 -0.17 7.61
N GLU A 442 3.45 -0.58 8.56
CA GLU A 442 2.64 0.31 9.39
C GLU A 442 3.46 1.17 10.36
N LEU A 443 4.72 0.80 10.59
CA LEU A 443 5.62 1.41 11.58
C LEU A 443 6.81 2.14 10.94
N ALA A 444 6.95 2.07 9.61
CA ALA A 444 8.08 2.61 8.87
C ALA A 444 8.24 4.13 9.06
N ASP A 445 7.14 4.89 8.93
CA ASP A 445 7.16 6.35 9.09
C ASP A 445 7.61 6.77 10.49
N ARG A 446 7.24 5.99 11.51
CA ARG A 446 7.58 6.27 12.90
C ARG A 446 9.05 5.99 13.20
N ALA A 447 9.62 4.95 12.58
CA ALA A 447 11.05 4.68 12.66
C ALA A 447 11.86 5.76 11.91
N LEU A 448 11.42 6.16 10.71
CA LEU A 448 12.06 7.21 9.92
C LEU A 448 12.14 8.54 10.68
N GLN A 449 11.09 8.91 11.40
CA GLN A 449 11.09 10.13 12.23
C GLN A 449 12.07 10.08 13.39
N LYS A 450 12.31 8.89 13.97
CA LYS A 450 13.21 8.69 15.12
C LYS A 450 14.68 8.60 14.71
N THR A 451 14.95 7.98 13.57
CA THR A 451 16.31 7.75 13.07
C THR A 451 16.44 8.20 11.61
N PRO A 452 16.35 9.51 11.33
CA PRO A 452 16.36 10.03 9.96
C PRO A 452 17.68 9.76 9.21
N ASN A 453 18.79 9.51 9.93
CA ASN A 453 20.09 9.24 9.33
C ASN A 453 20.38 7.73 9.19
N ALA A 454 19.47 6.87 9.66
CA ALA A 454 19.56 5.42 9.51
C ALA A 454 18.95 4.97 8.17
N MET A 455 19.43 3.86 7.63
CA MET A 455 18.77 3.16 6.53
C MET A 455 17.49 2.49 7.06
N HIS A 456 16.40 2.52 6.31
CA HIS A 456 15.12 1.90 6.71
C HIS A 456 14.65 0.87 5.69
N ILE A 457 14.20 -0.27 6.20
CA ILE A 457 13.57 -1.32 5.41
C ILE A 457 12.26 -1.70 6.07
N SER A 458 11.17 -1.58 5.32
CA SER A 458 9.85 -2.00 5.78
C SER A 458 9.48 -3.39 5.25
N VAL A 459 8.87 -4.22 6.09
CA VAL A 459 8.39 -5.57 5.73
C VAL A 459 6.92 -5.73 6.11
N GLY A 460 6.16 -6.51 5.35
CA GLY A 460 4.77 -6.82 5.72
C GLY A 460 4.67 -7.72 6.96
N ASN A 461 5.59 -8.69 7.10
CA ASN A 461 5.63 -9.62 8.23
C ASN A 461 7.08 -9.91 8.63
N PHE A 462 7.35 -9.90 9.95
CA PHE A 462 8.68 -10.19 10.47
C PHE A 462 9.11 -11.66 10.32
N LEU A 463 8.17 -12.59 10.19
CA LEU A 463 8.44 -14.04 10.16
C LEU A 463 8.74 -14.58 8.76
N SER A 464 8.31 -13.88 7.72
CA SER A 464 8.48 -14.31 6.33
C SER A 464 8.55 -13.08 5.42
N SER A 465 9.76 -12.66 5.09
CA SER A 465 10.00 -11.60 4.12
C SER A 465 11.15 -11.98 3.17
N PRO A 466 10.92 -11.97 1.84
CA PRO A 466 12.01 -12.14 0.86
C PRO A 466 13.04 -11.00 0.94
N LYS A 467 12.67 -9.85 1.52
CA LYS A 467 13.58 -8.71 1.74
C LYS A 467 14.76 -9.05 2.65
N TYR A 468 14.67 -10.09 3.49
CA TYR A 468 15.81 -10.50 4.32
C TYR A 468 16.94 -11.10 3.49
N ASP A 469 16.61 -11.79 2.42
CA ASP A 469 17.59 -12.35 1.51
C ASP A 469 18.28 -11.23 0.72
N GLU A 470 17.51 -10.22 0.29
CA GLU A 470 18.05 -9.00 -0.31
C GLU A 470 19.02 -8.26 0.63
N VAL A 471 18.68 -8.10 1.91
CA VAL A 471 19.56 -7.47 2.91
C VAL A 471 20.86 -8.25 3.08
N VAL A 472 20.79 -9.58 3.18
CA VAL A 472 21.98 -10.42 3.33
C VAL A 472 22.86 -10.37 2.09
N ILE A 473 22.26 -10.36 0.90
CA ILE A 473 22.98 -10.22 -0.39
C ILE A 473 23.70 -8.87 -0.42
N ASN A 474 23.00 -7.76 -0.19
CA ASN A 474 23.58 -6.42 -0.26
C ASN A 474 24.71 -6.22 0.78
N LEU A 475 24.54 -6.74 2.00
CA LEU A 475 25.59 -6.72 3.03
C LEU A 475 26.82 -7.57 2.66
N LYS A 476 26.64 -8.65 1.90
CA LYS A 476 27.73 -9.51 1.43
C LYS A 476 28.48 -8.86 0.26
N THR A 477 27.76 -8.29 -0.70
CA THR A 477 28.31 -7.61 -1.89
C THR A 477 29.20 -6.45 -1.48
N VAL A 478 28.78 -5.65 -0.50
CA VAL A 478 29.56 -4.55 0.08
C VAL A 478 30.90 -5.01 0.66
N LYS A 479 30.91 -6.11 1.42
CA LYS A 479 32.15 -6.61 2.05
C LYS A 479 33.12 -7.24 1.06
N GLN A 480 32.64 -7.69 -0.08
CA GLN A 480 33.48 -8.24 -1.15
C GLN A 480 34.13 -7.14 -2.01
N ILE A 481 33.66 -5.88 -1.91
CA ILE A 481 34.12 -4.75 -2.74
C ILE A 481 35.14 -3.85 -2.02
N ALA A 482 35.44 -4.06 -0.73
CA ALA A 482 36.49 -3.32 -0.01
C ALA A 482 37.56 -4.28 0.56
N PRO A 483 38.88 -4.15 0.27
CA PRO A 483 39.60 -3.19 -0.58
C PRO A 483 40.33 -3.86 -1.78
N ALA A 484 40.20 -3.28 -2.97
CA ALA A 484 41.15 -3.47 -4.08
C ALA A 484 41.29 -2.19 -4.91
N ASP A 485 41.73 -1.10 -4.27
CA ASP A 485 42.28 0.04 -4.98
C ASP A 485 43.80 -0.15 -5.07
N THR A 486 44.33 -0.49 -6.25
CA THR A 486 45.35 0.33 -6.93
C THR A 486 45.58 -0.21 -8.36
N GLN A 487 45.62 0.72 -9.33
CA GLN A 487 46.03 0.58 -10.75
C GLN A 487 44.92 0.10 -11.71
N ALA A 488 44.56 0.75 -12.81
CA ALA A 488 44.99 2.02 -13.39
C ALA A 488 43.91 2.48 -14.40
N LYS A 489 43.73 3.80 -14.51
CA LYS A 489 43.09 4.48 -15.64
C LYS A 489 43.78 4.08 -16.95
N ALA A 490 43.03 3.59 -17.94
CA ALA A 490 43.29 3.88 -19.35
C ALA A 490 42.06 3.57 -20.23
N ALA A 491 41.81 4.50 -21.15
CA ALA A 491 40.99 4.42 -22.36
C ALA A 491 39.45 4.48 -22.24
N ALA A 492 38.92 5.53 -22.85
CA ALA A 492 37.51 5.75 -23.15
C ALA A 492 37.20 5.36 -24.61
N LYS A 493 35.91 5.07 -24.84
CA LYS A 493 35.16 4.83 -26.11
C LYS A 493 35.26 3.40 -26.65
N GLU A 494 34.20 2.80 -27.23
CA GLU A 494 32.81 3.17 -27.57
C GLU A 494 31.96 1.88 -27.77
N ALA A 495 30.64 2.02 -27.84
CA ALA A 495 29.66 0.92 -27.94
C ALA A 495 29.74 0.14 -29.26
N GLU A 496 29.85 -1.20 -29.21
CA GLU A 496 29.16 -2.18 -30.09
C GLU A 496 29.54 -3.66 -29.80
N LYS A 497 28.57 -4.57 -30.04
CA LYS A 497 28.58 -6.05 -30.10
C LYS A 497 28.29 -6.87 -28.83
N ALA A 498 27.02 -7.27 -28.73
CA ALA A 498 26.60 -8.52 -28.11
C ALA A 498 26.83 -9.67 -29.11
N SER A 499 27.69 -10.64 -28.73
CA SER A 499 27.82 -12.04 -29.21
C SER A 499 29.30 -12.43 -29.16
N ASP A 500 29.79 -13.00 -28.06
CA ASP A 500 31.08 -13.76 -28.02
C ASP A 500 31.33 -14.52 -26.70
N ASN A 501 30.30 -14.95 -25.95
CA ASN A 501 30.50 -15.73 -24.71
C ASN A 501 30.47 -17.26 -24.91
N VAL A 502 30.15 -17.75 -26.12
CA VAL A 502 30.01 -19.19 -26.39
C VAL A 502 31.37 -19.85 -26.64
N GLY A 503 32.32 -19.14 -27.26
CA GLY A 503 33.68 -19.64 -27.53
C GLY A 503 34.60 -19.69 -26.30
N SER A 504 34.23 -19.04 -25.19
CA SER A 504 35.02 -18.99 -23.95
C SER A 504 34.69 -20.11 -22.94
N ILE A 505 33.79 -21.03 -23.30
CA ILE A 505 33.33 -22.13 -22.45
C ILE A 505 34.27 -23.34 -22.60
N ASP A 506 34.72 -23.88 -21.47
CA ASP A 506 35.43 -25.16 -21.42
C ASP A 506 34.41 -26.31 -21.41
N TYR A 507 34.00 -26.71 -22.62
CA TYR A 507 33.05 -27.80 -22.83
C TYR A 507 33.54 -29.17 -22.36
N THR A 508 34.85 -29.36 -22.15
CA THR A 508 35.40 -30.63 -21.65
C THR A 508 35.15 -30.84 -20.16
N ALA A 509 34.93 -29.74 -19.42
CA ALA A 509 34.59 -29.78 -18.01
C ALA A 509 33.08 -29.92 -17.75
N VAL A 510 32.22 -29.64 -18.73
CA VAL A 510 30.76 -29.62 -18.58
C VAL A 510 30.20 -31.04 -18.44
N LYS A 511 29.51 -31.30 -17.32
CA LYS A 511 28.79 -32.54 -17.05
C LYS A 511 27.28 -32.36 -17.00
N GLU A 512 26.79 -31.13 -16.84
CA GLU A 512 25.37 -30.82 -16.74
C GLU A 512 25.07 -29.42 -17.34
N VAL A 513 23.92 -29.30 -18.00
CA VAL A 513 23.42 -28.03 -18.55
C VAL A 513 22.18 -27.58 -17.78
N ASP A 514 22.20 -26.37 -17.24
CA ASP A 514 21.17 -25.88 -16.34
C ASP A 514 20.49 -24.62 -16.89
N PHE A 515 19.17 -24.66 -16.95
CA PHE A 515 18.34 -23.49 -17.16
C PHE A 515 17.85 -22.99 -15.81
N ILE A 516 18.06 -21.70 -15.53
CA ILE A 516 17.69 -21.13 -14.24
C ILE A 516 16.37 -20.38 -14.33
N HIS A 517 15.48 -20.67 -13.37
CA HIS A 517 14.24 -19.92 -13.20
C HIS A 517 14.26 -19.06 -11.93
N HIS A 518 13.61 -17.90 -12.00
CA HIS A 518 13.21 -17.11 -10.83
C HIS A 518 11.78 -17.50 -10.43
N ASP A 519 11.44 -17.46 -9.14
CA ASP A 519 10.14 -17.89 -8.58
C ASP A 519 8.88 -17.27 -9.23
N GLN A 520 9.03 -16.25 -10.07
CA GLN A 520 7.93 -15.61 -10.81
C GLN A 520 7.90 -15.92 -12.34
N LYS A 521 8.84 -16.71 -12.89
CA LYS A 521 8.95 -17.02 -14.34
C LYS A 521 9.38 -18.48 -14.63
N ILE A 522 8.67 -19.47 -14.05
CA ILE A 522 8.98 -20.90 -14.22
C ILE A 522 8.74 -21.41 -15.67
N GLY A 523 7.77 -20.81 -16.38
CA GLY A 523 7.29 -21.34 -17.66
C GLY A 523 8.29 -21.32 -18.82
N SER A 524 9.05 -20.23 -18.99
CA SER A 524 10.02 -20.09 -20.09
C SER A 524 11.22 -21.02 -19.93
N ALA A 525 11.76 -21.14 -18.72
CA ALA A 525 12.89 -22.04 -18.43
C ALA A 525 12.50 -23.52 -18.56
N THR A 526 11.27 -23.89 -18.17
CA THR A 526 10.74 -25.25 -18.35
C THR A 526 10.63 -25.62 -19.83
N MET A 527 10.11 -24.73 -20.67
CA MET A 527 10.03 -24.99 -22.12
C MET A 527 11.41 -25.02 -22.78
N ALA A 528 12.30 -24.09 -22.42
CA ALA A 528 13.67 -24.06 -22.91
C ALA A 528 14.43 -25.37 -22.60
N THR A 529 14.29 -25.87 -21.37
CA THR A 529 14.86 -27.16 -20.93
C THR A 529 14.36 -28.32 -21.80
N SER A 530 13.06 -28.38 -22.10
CA SER A 530 12.49 -29.44 -22.93
C SER A 530 12.99 -29.37 -24.38
N LEU A 531 12.99 -28.17 -24.97
CA LEU A 531 13.46 -27.95 -26.34
C LEU A 531 14.94 -28.29 -26.49
N PHE A 532 15.76 -27.92 -25.50
CA PHE A 532 17.19 -28.20 -25.52
C PHE A 532 17.48 -29.70 -25.36
N LYS A 533 16.72 -30.42 -24.51
CA LYS A 533 16.78 -31.89 -24.41
C LYS A 533 16.47 -32.58 -25.74
N ASP A 534 15.48 -32.08 -26.47
CA ASP A 534 15.11 -32.65 -27.76
C ASP A 534 16.19 -32.41 -28.83
N ARG A 535 16.92 -31.27 -28.76
CA ARG A 535 18.08 -31.01 -29.62
C ARG A 535 19.24 -31.96 -29.31
N LEU A 536 19.61 -32.14 -28.04
CA LEU A 536 20.67 -33.09 -27.66
C LEU A 536 20.36 -34.52 -28.08
N LYS A 537 19.09 -34.96 -27.97
CA LYS A 537 18.67 -36.29 -28.42
C LYS A 537 18.82 -36.50 -29.93
N LYS A 538 18.56 -35.47 -30.74
CA LYS A 538 18.71 -35.55 -32.21
C LYS A 538 20.17 -35.74 -32.62
N GLU A 539 21.09 -35.11 -31.89
CA GLU A 539 22.55 -35.19 -32.11
C GLU A 539 23.21 -36.34 -31.31
N GLY A 540 22.44 -37.20 -30.65
CA GLY A 540 22.94 -38.38 -29.94
C GLY A 540 23.73 -38.09 -28.65
N LYS A 541 23.68 -36.87 -28.12
CA LYS A 541 24.41 -36.44 -26.91
C LYS A 541 23.70 -36.88 -25.63
N LYS A 542 24.47 -37.17 -24.57
CA LYS A 542 23.94 -37.72 -23.29
C LYS A 542 24.03 -36.78 -22.10
N THR A 543 24.47 -35.53 -22.31
CA THR A 543 24.59 -34.56 -21.22
C THR A 543 23.23 -34.30 -20.55
N PRO A 544 23.10 -34.43 -19.22
CA PRO A 544 21.88 -34.11 -18.50
C PRO A 544 21.55 -32.62 -18.59
N VAL A 545 20.26 -32.31 -18.71
CA VAL A 545 19.75 -30.94 -18.72
C VAL A 545 18.70 -30.79 -17.63
N LYS A 546 18.80 -29.76 -16.79
CA LYS A 546 17.83 -29.49 -15.72
C LYS A 546 17.30 -28.06 -15.78
N ASN A 547 16.14 -27.91 -15.15
CA ASN A 547 15.56 -26.62 -14.81
C ASN A 547 15.72 -26.48 -13.29
N LEU A 548 16.50 -25.52 -12.84
CA LEU A 548 16.85 -25.34 -11.44
C LEU A 548 16.43 -23.95 -10.95
N GLY A 549 16.04 -23.87 -9.68
CA GLY A 549 15.95 -22.60 -8.99
C GLY A 549 17.35 -21.96 -8.90
N ILE A 550 17.42 -20.63 -8.88
CA ILE A 550 18.71 -19.92 -8.76
C ILE A 550 19.48 -20.26 -7.48
N ASP A 551 18.81 -20.84 -6.47
CA ASP A 551 19.41 -21.26 -5.19
C ASP A 551 19.70 -22.78 -5.14
N GLU A 552 19.37 -23.53 -6.19
CA GLU A 552 19.58 -24.99 -6.29
C GLU A 552 20.84 -25.36 -7.10
N LEU A 553 21.51 -24.37 -7.69
CA LEU A 553 22.72 -24.56 -8.48
C LEU A 553 23.96 -24.71 -7.57
N GLU A 554 24.79 -25.71 -7.85
CA GLU A 554 26.10 -25.88 -7.21
C GLU A 554 27.19 -25.06 -7.95
N ASP A 555 28.05 -24.35 -7.20
CA ASP A 555 29.12 -23.53 -7.78
C ASP A 555 30.28 -24.42 -8.26
N SER A 556 30.26 -24.84 -9.52
CA SER A 556 31.27 -25.72 -10.10
C SER A 556 31.37 -25.58 -11.62
N LYS A 557 32.60 -25.71 -12.14
CA LYS A 557 32.90 -25.72 -13.60
C LYS A 557 32.21 -26.85 -14.36
N ALA A 558 31.66 -27.83 -13.65
CA ALA A 558 30.87 -28.91 -14.23
C ALA A 558 29.50 -28.47 -14.76
N HIS A 559 29.01 -27.29 -14.34
CA HIS A 559 27.70 -26.77 -14.73
C HIS A 559 27.84 -25.70 -15.81
N LEU A 560 27.10 -25.89 -16.91
CA LEU A 560 26.89 -24.89 -17.95
C LEU A 560 25.50 -24.29 -17.79
N VAL A 561 25.43 -23.02 -17.39
CA VAL A 561 24.17 -22.30 -17.18
C VAL A 561 23.82 -21.45 -18.39
N ILE A 562 22.62 -21.67 -18.94
CA ILE A 562 22.09 -20.89 -20.06
C ILE A 562 21.02 -19.93 -19.54
N VAL A 563 21.25 -18.63 -19.67
CA VAL A 563 20.38 -17.58 -19.12
C VAL A 563 20.28 -16.35 -20.02
N THR A 564 19.33 -15.46 -19.72
CA THR A 564 19.25 -14.15 -20.37
C THR A 564 20.31 -13.17 -19.85
N PRO A 565 20.65 -12.10 -20.60
CA PRO A 565 21.62 -11.09 -20.16
C PRO A 565 21.29 -10.43 -18.82
N GLU A 566 20.00 -10.30 -18.51
CA GLU A 566 19.52 -9.77 -17.23
C GLU A 566 19.84 -10.73 -16.06
N ALA A 567 19.66 -12.03 -16.28
CA ALA A 567 19.92 -13.06 -15.28
C ALA A 567 21.42 -13.38 -15.15
N GLU A 568 22.20 -13.26 -16.23
CA GLU A 568 23.65 -13.44 -16.23
C GLU A 568 24.34 -12.50 -15.22
N LYS A 569 23.92 -11.24 -15.16
CA LYS A 569 24.45 -10.27 -14.18
C LYS A 569 24.24 -10.75 -12.74
N ASN A 570 23.07 -11.30 -12.44
CA ASN A 570 22.75 -11.83 -11.11
C ASN A 570 23.48 -13.14 -10.79
N LEU A 571 23.72 -13.97 -11.81
CA LEU A 571 24.43 -15.24 -11.67
C LEU A 571 25.92 -15.07 -11.43
N LYS A 572 26.59 -14.17 -12.19
CA LYS A 572 28.00 -13.82 -11.99
C LYS A 572 28.29 -13.20 -10.62
N LEU A 573 27.25 -12.67 -9.95
CA LEU A 573 27.34 -12.16 -8.58
C LEU A 573 27.20 -13.25 -7.51
N ARG A 574 26.62 -14.40 -7.85
CA ARG A 574 26.29 -15.48 -6.92
C ARG A 574 27.26 -16.67 -7.02
N TYR A 575 27.74 -16.94 -8.23
CA TYR A 575 28.53 -18.12 -8.58
C TYR A 575 29.82 -17.69 -9.28
N THR A 576 30.93 -18.31 -8.89
CA THR A 576 32.29 -17.93 -9.33
C THR A 576 32.93 -18.95 -10.28
N GLU A 577 32.50 -20.21 -10.21
CA GLU A 577 33.09 -21.31 -10.98
C GLU A 577 32.16 -21.85 -12.07
N VAL A 578 30.89 -21.46 -12.08
CA VAL A 578 29.91 -21.88 -13.10
C VAL A 578 30.22 -21.25 -14.45
N GLN A 579 30.08 -22.03 -15.52
CA GLN A 579 30.23 -21.55 -16.89
C GLN A 579 28.89 -21.00 -17.38
N ILE A 580 28.84 -19.73 -17.81
CA ILE A 580 27.57 -19.04 -18.13
C ILE A 580 27.54 -18.64 -19.61
N VAL A 581 26.46 -19.02 -20.30
CA VAL A 581 26.14 -18.55 -21.64
C VAL A 581 24.90 -17.68 -21.59
N SER A 582 25.01 -16.49 -22.18
CA SER A 582 23.96 -15.49 -22.25
C SER A 582 23.29 -15.53 -23.59
N VAL A 583 21.96 -15.72 -23.62
CA VAL A 583 21.17 -15.77 -24.85
C VAL A 583 20.02 -14.76 -24.77
N GLU A 584 19.77 -14.02 -25.85
CA GLU A 584 18.71 -13.00 -25.89
C GLU A 584 17.31 -13.62 -25.70
N ASP A 585 17.09 -14.83 -26.23
CA ASP A 585 15.85 -15.60 -26.08
C ASP A 585 16.15 -17.06 -25.69
N LEU A 586 15.66 -17.47 -24.53
CA LEU A 586 15.79 -18.82 -24.01
C LEU A 586 15.06 -19.88 -24.85
N LEU A 587 14.05 -19.51 -25.63
CA LEU A 587 13.30 -20.46 -26.44
C LEU A 587 13.91 -20.65 -27.84
N ASN A 588 14.63 -19.64 -28.33
CA ASN A 588 15.15 -19.61 -29.68
C ASN A 588 16.47 -18.84 -29.78
N SER A 589 17.59 -19.51 -29.45
CA SER A 589 18.93 -18.97 -29.68
C SER A 589 19.66 -19.70 -30.81
N LYS A 590 20.44 -18.94 -31.59
CA LYS A 590 21.38 -19.46 -32.59
C LYS A 590 22.57 -20.17 -31.94
N ASP A 591 22.86 -19.85 -30.68
CA ASP A 591 24.01 -20.40 -29.94
C ASP A 591 23.78 -21.85 -29.51
N TYR A 592 22.53 -22.32 -29.50
CA TYR A 592 22.19 -23.69 -29.06
C TYR A 592 22.82 -24.75 -29.94
N ASP A 593 22.88 -24.53 -31.25
CA ASP A 593 23.42 -25.53 -32.17
C ASP A 593 24.94 -25.65 -31.97
N TYR A 594 25.62 -24.53 -31.74
CA TYR A 594 27.04 -24.50 -31.39
C TYR A 594 27.32 -25.20 -30.04
N ILE A 595 26.52 -24.91 -29.01
CA ILE A 595 26.67 -25.55 -27.69
C ILE A 595 26.45 -27.06 -27.80
N VAL A 596 25.42 -27.51 -28.53
CA VAL A 596 25.12 -28.94 -28.71
C VAL A 596 26.24 -29.68 -29.44
N GLU A 597 26.86 -29.06 -30.45
CA GLU A 597 27.98 -29.66 -31.19
C GLU A 597 29.20 -29.92 -30.29
N HIS A 598 29.49 -28.99 -29.39
CA HIS A 598 30.68 -29.00 -28.52
C HIS A 598 30.47 -29.74 -27.18
N LEU A 599 29.23 -30.04 -26.78
CA LEU A 599 28.94 -30.86 -25.60
C LEU A 599 29.27 -32.34 -25.83
N SER A 600 29.66 -33.04 -24.76
CA SER A 600 30.06 -34.46 -24.81
C SER A 600 28.88 -35.44 -24.77
#